data_AF-A0A143G372-F1
#
_entry.id   AF-A0A143G372-F1
#
_cell.length_a   1.000
_cell.length_b   1.000
_cell.length_c   1.000
_cell.angle_alpha   90.00
_cell.angle_beta   90.00
_cell.angle_gamma   90.00
#
_symmetry.space_group_name_H-M   'P 1'
#
loop_
_entity.id
_entity.type
_entity.pdbx_description
1 polymer ?
#
loop_
_entity_poly.entity_id
_entity_poly.type
_entity_poly.pdbx_seq_one_letter_code
_entity_poly.pdbx_strand_id
1 'polypeptide(L)'
;MSKKPKTTFVAQERIINLLEPVRIYTALELAVMPLSKMNAAIEAQERFYLLEHTTKMGGQAIALRRQIQDGAQLIQVKEKSRIRYKINNDFIEPRIVRQLEMRGLVKLGVKP
;
A
#
# COMPACT_ATOMS: atom_id res chain seq x y z
N MET A 1 22.71 30.17 31.16
CA MET A 1 21.49 29.48 30.66
C MET A 1 21.74 29.00 29.23
N SER A 2 22.17 27.75 29.04
CA SER A 2 22.35 27.18 27.70
C SER A 2 20.98 26.91 27.06
N LYS A 3 20.64 27.69 26.03
CA LYS A 3 19.49 27.41 25.17
C LYS A 3 19.81 26.11 24.41
N LYS A 4 19.13 25.01 24.77
CA LYS A 4 19.20 23.76 23.99
C LYS A 4 18.81 24.08 22.53
N PRO A 5 19.56 23.60 21.52
CA PRO A 5 19.19 23.84 20.13
C PRO A 5 17.80 23.26 19.87
N LYS A 6 16.92 24.05 19.26
CA LYS A 6 15.62 23.56 18.79
C LYS A 6 15.89 22.54 17.70
N THR A 7 15.69 21.26 17.99
CA THR A 7 15.73 20.20 16.97
C THR A 7 14.62 20.47 15.96
N THR A 8 14.97 21.06 14.82
CA THR A 8 14.07 21.20 13.68
C THR A 8 13.85 19.80 13.10
N PHE A 9 12.64 19.26 13.27
CA PHE A 9 12.31 17.97 12.68
C PHE A 9 12.14 18.18 11.18
N VAL A 10 13.06 17.61 10.40
CA VAL A 10 12.94 17.56 8.94
C VAL A 10 11.95 16.46 8.59
N ALA A 11 10.95 16.77 7.76
CA ALA A 11 9.99 15.79 7.28
C ALA A 11 10.72 14.71 6.47
N GLN A 12 10.43 13.43 6.75
CA GLN A 12 10.98 12.33 5.96
C GLN A 12 9.98 11.94 4.88
N GLU A 13 10.43 11.92 3.63
CA GLU A 13 9.63 11.51 2.48
C GLU A 13 10.04 10.11 2.02
N ARG A 14 9.07 9.24 1.82
CA ARG A 14 9.27 7.89 1.30
C ARG A 14 8.32 7.64 0.13
N ILE A 15 8.87 7.27 -1.01
CA ILE A 15 8.08 6.83 -2.16
C ILE A 15 7.51 5.45 -1.87
N ILE A 16 6.20 5.28 -2.08
CA ILE A 16 5.49 4.01 -1.99
C ILE A 16 5.20 3.55 -3.41
N ASN A 17 5.84 2.45 -3.80
CA ASN A 17 5.60 1.84 -5.10
C ASN A 17 4.32 1.03 -5.07
N LEU A 18 3.60 1.06 -6.20
CA LEU A 18 2.52 0.11 -6.45
C LEU A 18 3.11 -1.28 -6.63
N LEU A 19 2.54 -2.24 -5.92
CA LEU A 19 2.84 -3.65 -6.07
C LEU A 19 1.94 -4.25 -7.14
N GLU A 20 2.44 -5.31 -7.78
CA GLU A 20 1.62 -6.08 -8.70
C GLU A 20 0.39 -6.64 -7.97
N PRO A 21 -0.78 -6.67 -8.64
CA PRO A 21 -1.94 -7.33 -8.08
C PRO A 21 -1.62 -8.80 -7.80
N VAL A 22 -2.35 -9.41 -6.86
CA VAL A 22 -2.20 -10.84 -6.57
C VAL A 22 -2.43 -11.63 -7.86
N ARG A 23 -1.39 -12.34 -8.30
CA ARG A 23 -1.50 -13.25 -9.44
C ARG A 23 -2.42 -14.41 -9.06
N ILE A 24 -3.42 -14.66 -9.89
CA ILE A 24 -4.30 -15.82 -9.76
C ILE A 24 -3.69 -16.94 -10.60
N TYR A 25 -3.23 -17.99 -9.93
CA TYR A 25 -2.70 -19.19 -10.57
C TYR A 25 -3.81 -20.18 -10.86
N THR A 26 -3.67 -20.88 -11.98
CA THR A 26 -4.51 -22.03 -12.32
C THR A 26 -4.18 -23.23 -11.44
N ALA A 27 -5.10 -24.21 -11.37
CA ALA A 27 -4.84 -25.45 -10.64
C ALA A 27 -3.60 -26.20 -11.15
N LEU A 28 -3.35 -26.17 -12.46
CA LEU A 28 -2.17 -26.80 -13.07
C LEU A 28 -0.88 -26.08 -12.67
N GLU A 29 -0.88 -24.75 -12.64
CA GLU A 29 0.28 -23.97 -12.19
C GLU A 29 0.56 -24.19 -10.70
N LEU A 30 -0.47 -24.27 -9.86
CA LEU A 30 -0.32 -24.55 -8.43
C LEU A 30 0.24 -25.95 -8.18
N ALA A 31 -0.22 -26.95 -8.94
CA ALA A 31 0.20 -28.35 -8.79
C ALA A 31 1.70 -28.57 -9.08
N VAL A 32 2.34 -27.71 -9.88
CA VAL A 32 3.79 -27.79 -10.17
C VAL A 32 4.65 -26.94 -9.23
N MET A 33 4.04 -26.23 -8.26
CA MET A 33 4.78 -25.43 -7.29
C MET A 33 5.28 -26.28 -6.11
N PRO A 34 6.39 -25.88 -5.47
CA PRO A 34 6.75 -26.38 -4.15
C PRO A 34 5.61 -26.11 -3.15
N LEU A 35 5.28 -27.08 -2.29
CA LEU A 35 4.15 -27.02 -1.34
C LEU A 35 4.08 -25.70 -0.54
N SER A 36 5.23 -25.20 -0.07
CA SER A 36 5.30 -23.91 0.64
C SER A 36 4.87 -22.72 -0.21
N LYS A 37 5.25 -22.69 -1.49
CA LYS A 37 4.85 -21.64 -2.45
C LYS A 37 3.39 -21.79 -2.86
N MET A 38 2.93 -23.01 -3.08
CA MET A 38 1.54 -23.31 -3.39
C MET A 38 0.61 -22.80 -2.28
N ASN A 39 0.88 -23.14 -1.02
CA ASN A 39 0.07 -22.71 0.12
C ASN A 39 0.03 -21.18 0.25
N ALA A 40 1.18 -20.51 0.08
CA ALA A 40 1.24 -19.05 0.11
C ALA A 40 0.45 -18.41 -1.05
N ALA A 41 0.48 -19.00 -2.24
CA ALA A 41 -0.28 -18.55 -3.39
C ALA A 41 -1.79 -18.72 -3.19
N ILE A 42 -2.22 -19.89 -2.68
CA ILE A 42 -3.63 -20.15 -2.34
C ILE A 42 -4.12 -19.14 -1.31
N GLU A 43 -3.38 -18.94 -0.23
CA GLU A 43 -3.76 -17.99 0.82
C GLU A 43 -3.85 -16.55 0.30
N ALA A 44 -2.93 -16.13 -0.57
CA ALA A 44 -2.98 -14.82 -1.21
C ALA A 44 -4.22 -14.67 -2.12
N GLN A 45 -4.54 -15.70 -2.92
CA GLN A 45 -5.72 -15.73 -3.79
C GLN A 45 -7.02 -15.69 -2.99
N GLU A 46 -7.14 -16.48 -1.91
CA GLU A 46 -8.32 -16.52 -1.06
C GLU A 46 -8.55 -15.17 -0.36
N ARG A 47 -7.48 -14.55 0.17
CA ARG A 47 -7.57 -13.21 0.75
C ARG A 47 -8.00 -12.18 -0.29
N PHE A 48 -7.45 -12.23 -1.50
CA PHE A 48 -7.85 -11.33 -2.57
C PHE A 48 -9.33 -11.51 -2.95
N TYR A 49 -9.77 -12.76 -3.11
CA TYR A 49 -11.16 -13.10 -3.42
C TYR A 49 -12.13 -12.62 -2.34
N LEU A 50 -11.86 -12.95 -1.07
CA LEU A 50 -12.65 -12.49 0.07
C LEU A 50 -12.74 -10.97 0.08
N LEU A 51 -11.62 -10.27 -0.12
CA LEU A 51 -11.58 -8.83 0.02
C LEU A 51 -12.31 -8.10 -1.12
N GLU A 52 -12.24 -8.59 -2.36
CA GLU A 52 -13.01 -8.08 -3.50
C GLU A 52 -14.51 -8.34 -3.35
N HIS A 53 -14.90 -9.53 -2.87
CA HIS A 53 -16.31 -9.89 -2.74
C HIS A 53 -17.00 -9.33 -1.49
N THR A 54 -16.26 -9.04 -0.42
CA THR A 54 -16.82 -8.50 0.84
C THR A 54 -16.64 -6.99 0.96
N THR A 55 -15.63 -6.39 0.32
CA THR A 55 -15.36 -4.95 0.42
C THR A 55 -15.17 -4.35 -0.97
N LYS A 56 -16.07 -3.46 -1.38
CA LYS A 56 -15.89 -2.68 -2.60
C LYS A 56 -14.85 -1.58 -2.36
N MET A 57 -13.87 -1.48 -3.26
CA MET A 57 -12.91 -0.38 -3.24
C MET A 57 -13.64 0.93 -3.57
N GLY A 58 -13.43 1.97 -2.78
CA GLY A 58 -14.03 3.28 -3.04
C GLY A 58 -13.48 3.88 -4.34
N GLY A 59 -14.31 4.64 -5.06
CA GLY A 59 -13.90 5.27 -6.34
C GLY A 59 -12.61 6.10 -6.24
N GLN A 60 -12.39 6.75 -5.10
CA GLN A 60 -11.14 7.50 -4.83
C GLN A 60 -9.91 6.60 -4.72
N ALA A 61 -10.03 5.40 -4.15
CA ALA A 61 -8.93 4.47 -4.04
C ALA A 61 -8.62 3.82 -5.40
N ILE A 62 -9.65 3.58 -6.23
CA ILE A 62 -9.48 3.15 -7.63
C ILE A 62 -8.76 4.24 -8.44
N ALA A 63 -9.17 5.49 -8.30
CA ALA A 63 -8.52 6.63 -8.98
C ALA A 63 -7.06 6.78 -8.53
N LEU A 64 -6.78 6.66 -7.23
CA LEU A 64 -5.43 6.69 -6.69
C LEU A 64 -4.55 5.58 -7.29
N ARG A 65 -5.06 4.34 -7.36
CA ARG A 65 -4.35 3.23 -7.98
C ARG A 65 -4.00 3.53 -9.44
N ARG A 66 -4.96 4.04 -10.23
CA ARG A 66 -4.74 4.39 -11.64
C ARG A 66 -3.66 5.45 -11.79
N GLN A 67 -3.71 6.52 -11.00
CA GLN A 67 -2.68 7.56 -11.04
C GLN A 67 -1.28 6.99 -10.81
N ILE A 68 -1.12 6.06 -9.85
CA ILE A 68 0.18 5.43 -9.60
C ILE A 68 0.60 4.51 -10.76
N GLN A 69 -0.35 3.80 -11.38
CA GLN A 69 -0.10 3.01 -12.60
C GLN A 69 0.35 3.90 -13.78
N ASP A 70 -0.21 5.10 -13.89
CA ASP A 70 0.12 6.09 -14.92
C ASP A 70 1.45 6.83 -14.63
N GLY A 71 2.13 6.47 -13.54
CA GLY A 71 3.46 6.99 -13.19
C GLY A 71 3.49 8.05 -12.08
N ALA A 72 2.34 8.40 -11.49
CA ALA A 72 2.32 9.32 -10.36
C ALA A 72 2.95 8.68 -9.10
N GLN A 73 3.72 9.46 -8.35
CA GLN A 73 4.40 8.96 -7.16
C GLN A 73 3.55 9.16 -5.91
N LEU A 74 3.13 8.06 -5.30
CA LEU A 74 2.59 8.08 -3.95
C LEU A 74 3.72 8.28 -2.95
N ILE A 75 3.68 9.37 -2.18
CA ILE A 75 4.72 9.73 -1.22
C ILE A 75 4.12 9.72 0.18
N GLN A 76 4.74 8.98 1.09
CA GLN A 76 4.51 9.06 2.52
C GLN A 76 5.39 10.16 3.12
N VAL A 77 4.76 11.13 3.78
CA VAL A 77 5.43 12.22 4.49
C VAL A 77 5.28 11.97 5.98
N LYS A 78 6.41 11.80 6.69
CA LYS A 78 6.45 11.62 8.14
C LYS A 78 6.96 12.89 8.81
N GLU A 79 6.09 13.53 9.59
CA GLU A 79 6.37 14.75 10.36
C GLU A 79 6.20 14.47 11.85
N LYS A 80 7.30 14.34 12.60
CA LYS A 80 7.30 13.94 14.02
C LYS A 80 6.45 12.67 14.25
N SER A 81 5.21 12.83 14.69
CA SER A 81 4.23 11.78 15.01
C SER A 81 3.13 11.61 13.95
N ARG A 82 3.05 12.50 12.97
CA ARG A 82 2.01 12.48 11.93
C ARG A 82 2.54 11.84 10.66
N ILE A 83 1.69 11.02 10.06
CA ILE A 83 1.92 10.43 8.75
C ILE A 83 0.87 10.98 7.82
N ARG A 84 1.32 11.55 6.71
CA ARG A 84 0.49 12.01 5.61
C ARG A 84 0.91 11.31 4.34
N TYR A 85 0.00 11.29 3.39
CA TYR A 85 0.26 10.75 2.06
C TYR A 85 -0.03 11.84 1.06
N LYS A 86 0.82 11.98 0.06
CA LYS A 86 0.63 12.92 -1.04
C LYS A 86 0.82 12.22 -2.37
N ILE A 87 0.09 12.67 -3.38
CA ILE A 87 0.27 12.28 -4.79
C ILE A 87 0.10 13.55 -5.61
N ASN A 88 0.97 13.78 -6.60
CA ASN A 88 0.94 15.01 -7.42
C ASN A 88 0.90 16.31 -6.59
N ASN A 89 1.59 16.34 -5.45
CA ASN A 89 1.60 17.42 -4.45
C ASN A 89 0.30 17.65 -3.67
N ASP A 90 -0.75 16.86 -3.89
CA ASP A 90 -2.00 16.92 -3.12
C ASP A 90 -2.01 15.89 -2.00
N PHE A 91 -2.46 16.31 -0.81
CA PHE A 91 -2.62 15.40 0.32
C PHE A 91 -3.87 14.53 0.17
N ILE A 92 -3.69 13.23 0.39
CA ILE A 92 -4.76 12.24 0.33
C ILE A 92 -5.04 11.65 1.71
N GLU A 93 -6.30 11.31 1.96
CA GLU A 93 -6.70 10.77 3.24
C GLU A 93 -6.10 9.37 3.48
N PRO A 94 -5.55 9.10 4.69
CA PRO A 94 -4.97 7.80 5.02
C PRO A 94 -5.90 6.61 4.78
N ARG A 95 -7.23 6.79 4.94
CA ARG A 95 -8.21 5.72 4.70
C ARG A 95 -8.21 5.23 3.25
N ILE A 96 -7.94 6.13 2.28
CA ILE A 96 -7.89 5.79 0.85
C ILE A 96 -6.66 4.91 0.60
N VAL A 97 -5.50 5.32 1.12
CA VAL A 97 -4.24 4.58 0.99
C VAL A 97 -4.32 3.21 1.67
N ARG A 98 -4.97 3.13 2.84
CA ARG A 98 -5.20 1.86 3.54
C ARG A 98 -6.04 0.87 2.73
N GLN A 99 -6.97 1.33 1.90
CA GLN A 99 -7.73 0.42 1.02
C GLN A 99 -6.82 -0.28 -0.02
N LEU A 100 -5.76 0.39 -0.48
CA LEU A 100 -4.75 -0.23 -1.33
C LEU A 100 -3.87 -1.20 -0.52
N GLU A 101 -3.49 -0.81 0.69
CA GLU A 101 -2.67 -1.66 1.58
C GLU A 101 -3.38 -2.96 1.95
N MET A 102 -4.66 -2.89 2.32
CA MET A 102 -5.48 -4.08 2.63
C MET A 102 -5.57 -5.06 1.46
N ARG A 103 -5.47 -4.54 0.22
CA ARG A 103 -5.46 -5.34 -1.02
C ARG A 103 -4.07 -5.85 -1.41
N GLY A 104 -3.05 -5.57 -0.59
CA GLY A 104 -1.66 -5.90 -0.90
C GLY A 104 -1.07 -5.09 -2.07
N LEU A 105 -1.75 -4.04 -2.53
CA LEU A 105 -1.32 -3.22 -3.66
C LEU A 105 -0.23 -2.21 -3.28
N VAL A 106 -0.08 -1.91 -1.99
CA VAL A 106 1.01 -1.09 -1.45
C VAL A 106 1.44 -1.65 -0.10
N LYS A 107 2.68 -1.37 0.31
CA LYS A 107 3.17 -1.67 1.66
C LYS A 107 3.42 -0.36 2.40
N LEU A 108 2.62 -0.05 3.42
CA LEU A 108 2.90 1.10 4.27
C LEU A 108 3.94 0.69 5.30
N GLY A 109 4.94 1.55 5.52
CA GLY A 109 6.04 1.27 6.44
C GLY A 109 5.67 1.35 7.92
N VAL A 110 4.37 1.38 8.25
CA VAL A 110 3.88 1.74 9.58
C VAL A 110 2.71 0.83 9.92
N LYS A 111 2.91 -0.10 10.86
CA LYS A 111 1.80 -0.76 11.53
C LYS A 111 1.05 0.28 12.39
N PRO A 112 -0.29 0.26 12.42
CA PRO A 112 -1.08 1.14 13.27
C PRO A 112 -0.70 1.01 14.75
#